data_AF-A0A7K3B3M1-F1
#
_entry.id   AF-A0A7K3B3M1-F1
#
_cell.length_a   1.000
_cell.length_b   1.000
_cell.length_c   1.000
_cell.angle_alpha   90.00
_cell.angle_beta   90.00
_cell.angle_gamma   90.00
#
_symmetry.space_group_name_H-M   'P 1'
#
loop_
_entity.id
_entity.type
_entity.pdbx_description
1 polymer ?
#
loop_
_entity_poly.entity_id
_entity_poly.type
_entity_poly.pdbx_seq_one_letter_code
_entity_poly.pdbx_strand_id
1 'polypeptide(L)'
;MQYVFDIDTLPAAAAFDHHLRRPPQRMSSAGRYTAVAVGAGFTGLEISTALGERLRTIADTHDAGGEVRVTLVDRADVIGPELGEGPRPNIDEAVDELKIERRPGKTVTSVTADEVTFSDGEVIPAGRCARHGGLGPHGPDDR
;
A
#
# COMPACT_ATOMS: atom_id res chain seq x y z
N MET A 1 -7.06 0.85 -13.65
CA MET A 1 -6.09 1.31 -12.62
C MET A 1 -6.46 2.67 -11.99
N GLN A 2 -7.75 3.06 -11.89
CA GLN A 2 -8.10 4.41 -11.39
C GLN A 2 -7.89 4.64 -9.88
N TYR A 3 -7.47 3.62 -9.14
CA TYR A 3 -7.34 3.61 -7.69
C TYR A 3 -5.90 3.36 -7.20
N VAL A 4 -4.95 3.29 -8.14
CA VAL A 4 -3.51 3.26 -7.84
C VAL A 4 -2.98 4.68 -8.05
N PHE A 5 -2.44 5.27 -7.00
CA PHE A 5 -1.87 6.61 -7.04
C PHE A 5 -0.35 6.49 -7.17
N ASP A 6 0.19 7.03 -8.28
CA ASP A 6 1.61 7.32 -8.39
C ASP A 6 1.88 8.62 -7.63
N ILE A 7 2.61 8.52 -6.51
CA ILE A 7 2.83 9.64 -5.59
C ILE A 7 4.19 10.35 -5.80
N ASP A 8 4.79 10.21 -6.99
CA ASP A 8 6.07 10.82 -7.35
C ASP A 8 5.99 12.34 -7.53
N THR A 9 4.79 12.89 -7.64
CA THR A 9 4.56 14.32 -7.80
C THR A 9 3.75 14.88 -6.64
N LEU A 10 4.03 16.12 -6.25
CA LEU A 10 3.28 16.81 -5.21
C LEU A 10 1.76 16.84 -5.47
N PRO A 11 1.27 17.13 -6.70
CA PRO A 11 -0.16 17.08 -6.97
C PRO A 11 -0.76 15.69 -6.78
N ALA A 12 -0.06 14.64 -7.18
CA ALA A 12 -0.57 13.27 -7.05
C ALA A 12 -0.53 12.77 -5.60
N ALA A 13 0.51 13.11 -4.84
CA ALA A 13 0.57 12.87 -3.40
C ALA A 13 -0.56 13.60 -2.65
N ALA A 14 -0.87 14.85 -3.02
CA ALA A 14 -1.99 15.60 -2.45
C ALA A 14 -3.35 14.99 -2.80
N ALA A 15 -3.53 14.53 -4.05
CA ALA A 15 -4.74 13.82 -4.47
C ALA A 15 -4.91 12.51 -3.70
N PHE A 16 -3.83 11.77 -3.48
CA PHE A 16 -3.83 10.55 -2.68
C PHE A 16 -4.16 10.84 -1.21
N ASP A 17 -3.61 11.89 -0.61
CA ASP A 17 -4.00 12.29 0.75
C ASP A 17 -5.49 12.62 0.84
N HIS A 18 -6.01 13.39 -0.12
CA HIS A 18 -7.44 13.71 -0.13
C HIS A 18 -8.28 12.43 -0.23
N HIS A 19 -7.85 11.47 -1.07
CA HIS A 19 -8.48 10.15 -1.09
C HIS A 19 -8.39 9.50 0.29
N LEU A 20 -7.21 9.48 0.94
CA LEU A 20 -6.89 8.85 2.22
C LEU A 20 -7.80 9.27 3.38
N ARG A 21 -8.36 10.49 3.33
CA ARG A 21 -9.26 11.07 4.34
C ARG A 21 -10.75 10.72 4.15
N ARG A 22 -11.12 10.09 3.04
CA ARG A 22 -12.51 9.66 2.76
C ARG A 22 -13.05 8.41 3.48
N PRO A 23 -12.29 7.57 4.24
CA PRO A 23 -12.86 6.35 4.82
C PRO A 23 -14.10 6.55 5.71
N PRO A 24 -14.16 7.59 6.57
CA PRO A 24 -15.32 7.85 7.42
C PRO A 24 -16.64 8.06 6.66
N GLN A 25 -16.56 8.41 5.36
CA GLN A 25 -17.73 8.65 4.52
C GLN A 25 -18.32 7.37 3.90
N ARG A 26 -17.63 6.23 4.04
CA ARG A 26 -18.06 4.93 3.48
C ARG A 26 -18.78 4.10 4.53
N MET A 27 -19.55 3.11 4.10
CA MET A 27 -20.11 2.10 5.02
C MET A 27 -19.00 1.30 5.72
N SER A 28 -19.32 0.72 6.88
CA SER A 28 -18.34 -0.06 7.64
C SER A 28 -18.02 -1.34 6.88
N SER A 29 -16.73 -1.60 6.70
CA SER A 29 -16.21 -2.75 5.97
C SER A 29 -14.79 -3.04 6.43
N ALA A 30 -14.36 -4.30 6.31
CA ALA A 30 -13.02 -4.74 6.71
C ALA A 30 -11.88 -3.97 6.02
N GLY A 31 -12.11 -3.44 4.81
CA GLY A 31 -11.12 -2.69 4.04
C GLY A 31 -11.12 -1.18 4.26
N ARG A 32 -11.99 -0.65 5.14
CA ARG A 32 -12.22 0.80 5.28
C ARG A 32 -10.91 1.56 5.58
N TYR A 33 -10.12 1.04 6.51
CA TYR A 33 -8.81 1.59 6.89
C TYR A 33 -7.64 0.70 6.46
N THR A 34 -7.79 -0.01 5.34
CA THR A 34 -6.70 -0.79 4.73
C THR A 34 -6.08 -0.01 3.57
N ALA A 35 -4.75 0.08 3.53
CA ALA A 35 -4.00 0.61 2.40
C ALA A 35 -2.92 -0.36 1.90
N VAL A 36 -2.63 -0.27 0.60
CA VAL A 36 -1.58 -1.04 -0.07
C VAL A 36 -0.49 -0.11 -0.55
N ALA A 37 0.76 -0.43 -0.25
CA ALA A 37 1.95 0.20 -0.80
C ALA A 37 2.63 -0.77 -1.77
N VAL A 38 2.89 -0.31 -2.99
CA VAL A 38 3.52 -1.10 -4.05
C VAL A 38 4.99 -0.67 -4.21
N GLY A 39 5.87 -1.64 -4.09
CA GLY A 39 7.32 -1.46 -3.98
C GLY A 39 7.74 -1.51 -2.52
N ALA A 40 8.65 -2.42 -2.17
CA ALA A 40 9.24 -2.65 -0.87
C ALA A 40 10.72 -2.26 -0.81
N GLY A 41 11.15 -1.33 -1.68
CA GLY A 41 12.41 -0.60 -1.52
C GLY A 41 12.34 0.40 -0.36
N PHE A 42 13.36 1.26 -0.25
CA PHE A 42 13.46 2.27 0.82
C PHE A 42 12.21 3.15 0.89
N THR A 43 11.82 3.77 -0.23
CA THR A 43 10.65 4.65 -0.31
C THR A 43 9.34 3.90 -0.02
N GLY A 44 9.26 2.63 -0.42
CA GLY A 44 8.12 1.77 -0.14
C GLY A 44 7.86 1.54 1.35
N LEU A 45 8.94 1.34 2.10
CA LEU A 45 8.90 1.22 3.56
C LEU A 45 8.43 2.52 4.20
N GLU A 46 9.00 3.66 3.82
CA GLU A 46 8.59 4.98 4.33
C GLU A 46 7.12 5.29 4.03
N ILE A 47 6.65 4.97 2.82
CA ILE A 47 5.23 5.13 2.46
C ILE A 47 4.36 4.24 3.35
N SER A 48 4.76 3.00 3.58
CA SER A 48 3.98 2.05 4.38
C SER A 48 3.84 2.52 5.83
N THR A 49 4.92 2.98 6.44
CA THR A 49 4.90 3.49 7.81
C THR A 49 4.06 4.77 7.93
N ALA A 50 4.24 5.73 7.01
CA ALA A 50 3.47 6.97 6.98
C ALA A 50 1.97 6.72 6.76
N LEU A 51 1.62 5.75 5.92
CA LEU A 51 0.23 5.33 5.70
C LEU A 51 -0.42 4.79 6.97
N GLY A 52 0.30 3.94 7.71
CA GLY A 52 -0.19 3.36 8.96
C GLY A 52 -0.49 4.43 10.01
N GLU A 53 0.43 5.36 10.22
CA GLU A 53 0.24 6.48 11.15
C GLU A 53 -0.93 7.37 10.77
N ARG A 54 -1.03 7.71 9.48
CA ARG A 54 -2.07 8.62 8.97
C ARG A 54 -3.45 7.99 9.03
N LEU A 55 -3.58 6.73 8.64
CA LEU A 55 -4.85 5.99 8.74
C LEU A 55 -5.28 5.82 10.19
N ARG A 56 -4.35 5.55 11.11
CA ARG A 56 -4.65 5.46 12.55
C ARG A 56 -5.16 6.78 13.10
N THR A 57 -4.51 7.89 12.78
CA THR A 57 -5.00 9.23 13.15
C THR A 57 -6.42 9.49 12.64
N ILE A 58 -6.71 9.12 11.38
CA ILE A 58 -8.06 9.28 10.79
C ILE A 58 -9.08 8.35 11.46
N ALA A 59 -8.72 7.09 11.73
CA ALA A 59 -9.58 6.13 12.40
C ALA A 59 -9.90 6.63 13.82
N ASP A 60 -8.90 6.98 14.63
CA ASP A 60 -9.09 7.45 16.00
C ASP A 60 -9.98 8.71 16.09
N THR A 61 -9.92 9.58 15.07
CA THR A 61 -10.74 10.80 15.00
C THR A 61 -12.21 10.53 14.70
N HIS A 62 -12.52 9.49 13.92
CA HIS A 62 -13.85 9.30 13.34
C HIS A 62 -14.55 7.98 13.71
N ASP A 63 -13.78 6.97 14.11
CA ASP A 63 -14.21 5.59 14.34
C ASP A 63 -13.22 4.93 15.31
N ALA A 64 -13.25 5.38 16.58
CA ALA A 64 -12.36 4.89 17.63
C ALA A 64 -12.53 3.36 17.80
N GLY A 65 -11.53 2.59 17.36
CA GLY A 65 -11.57 1.13 17.29
C GLY A 65 -11.54 0.55 15.87
N GLY A 66 -11.53 1.40 14.83
CA GLY A 66 -11.34 0.97 13.45
C GLY A 66 -10.00 0.26 13.24
N GLU A 67 -10.03 -0.93 12.65
CA GLU A 67 -8.83 -1.71 12.38
C GLU A 67 -8.04 -1.13 11.21
N VAL A 68 -6.83 -0.65 11.47
CA VAL A 68 -5.90 -0.13 10.47
C VAL A 68 -4.95 -1.21 10.01
N ARG A 69 -4.89 -1.42 8.70
CA ARG A 69 -4.00 -2.39 8.05
C ARG A 69 -3.21 -1.74 6.93
N VAL A 70 -1.94 -2.07 6.83
CA VAL A 70 -1.09 -1.67 5.72
C VAL A 70 -0.46 -2.93 5.14
N THR A 71 -0.59 -3.11 3.83
CA THR A 71 0.01 -4.23 3.09
C THR A 71 1.07 -3.70 2.15
N LEU A 72 2.32 -4.13 2.35
CA LEU A 72 3.47 -3.85 1.49
C LEU A 72 3.66 -4.98 0.49
N VAL A 73 3.68 -4.64 -0.80
CA VAL A 73 3.69 -5.58 -1.92
C VAL A 73 4.90 -5.30 -2.79
N ASP A 74 5.68 -6.33 -3.12
CA ASP A 74 6.79 -6.21 -4.07
C ASP A 74 6.90 -7.47 -4.93
N ARG A 75 7.38 -7.29 -6.15
CA ARG A 75 7.70 -8.37 -7.09
C ARG A 75 8.94 -9.16 -6.65
N ALA A 76 9.82 -8.55 -5.87
CA ALA A 76 10.99 -9.19 -5.29
C ALA A 76 10.58 -10.11 -4.14
N ASP A 77 11.36 -11.16 -3.92
CA ASP A 77 11.09 -12.16 -2.87
C ASP A 77 11.45 -11.67 -1.46
N VAL A 78 12.07 -10.49 -1.35
CA VAL A 78 12.51 -9.89 -0.08
C VAL A 78 12.17 -8.40 -0.02
N ILE A 79 12.04 -7.90 1.20
CA ILE A 79 11.91 -6.47 1.49
C ILE A 79 13.29 -5.82 1.46
N GLY A 80 13.35 -4.59 0.96
CA GLY A 80 14.58 -3.78 0.87
C GLY A 80 15.72 -4.47 0.09
N PRO A 81 15.49 -5.06 -1.10
CA PRO A 81 16.56 -5.75 -1.83
C PRO A 81 17.75 -4.84 -2.12
N GLU A 82 17.48 -3.56 -2.37
CA GLU A 82 18.47 -2.50 -2.64
C GLU A 82 19.31 -2.12 -1.40
N LEU A 83 18.82 -2.41 -0.19
CA LEU A 83 19.51 -2.12 1.07
C LEU A 83 20.51 -3.22 1.45
N GLY A 84 20.54 -4.32 0.70
CA GLY A 84 21.40 -5.47 0.96
C GLY A 84 20.89 -6.38 2.09
N GLU A 85 21.64 -7.43 2.39
CA GLU A 85 21.24 -8.44 3.39
C GLU A 85 21.50 -7.99 4.82
N GLY A 86 22.51 -7.13 5.03
CA GLY A 86 22.94 -6.66 6.35
C GLY A 86 21.83 -6.04 7.21
N PRO A 87 21.12 -5.00 6.73
CA PRO A 87 20.07 -4.34 7.51
C PRO A 87 18.72 -5.08 7.49
N ARG A 88 18.57 -6.13 6.66
CA ARG A 88 17.29 -6.79 6.40
C ARG A 88 16.62 -7.37 7.66
N PRO A 89 17.34 -8.05 8.58
CA PRO A 89 16.73 -8.54 9.82
C PRO A 89 16.10 -7.43 10.67
N ASN A 90 16.78 -6.28 10.79
CA ASN A 90 16.28 -5.13 11.54
C ASN A 90 15.07 -4.47 10.85
N ILE A 91 15.05 -4.45 9.52
CA ILE A 91 13.91 -3.97 8.75
C ILE A 91 12.70 -4.88 8.96
N ASP A 92 12.90 -6.20 8.89
CA ASP A 92 11.83 -7.17 9.11
C ASP A 92 11.24 -7.07 10.52
N GLU A 93 12.09 -6.92 11.54
CA GLU A 93 11.67 -6.68 12.92
C GLU A 93 10.83 -5.39 13.04
N ALA A 94 11.30 -4.28 12.47
CA ALA A 94 10.55 -3.01 12.51
C ALA A 94 9.20 -3.10 11.77
N VAL A 95 9.15 -3.80 10.63
CA VAL A 95 7.92 -4.02 9.86
C VAL A 95 6.92 -4.86 10.67
N ASP A 96 7.41 -5.87 11.41
CA ASP A 96 6.60 -6.71 12.29
C ASP A 96 6.07 -5.94 13.51
N GLU A 97 6.91 -5.12 14.15
CA GLU A 97 6.49 -4.24 15.26
C GLU A 97 5.38 -3.28 14.84
N LEU A 98 5.47 -2.75 13.63
CA LEU A 98 4.47 -1.85 13.03
C LEU A 98 3.24 -2.59 12.48
N LYS A 99 3.24 -3.93 12.51
CA LYS A 99 2.18 -4.81 11.99
C LYS A 99 1.87 -4.53 10.51
N ILE A 100 2.90 -4.21 9.74
CA ILE A 100 2.79 -4.05 8.30
C ILE A 100 2.83 -5.44 7.66
N GLU A 101 1.77 -5.79 6.95
CA GLU A 101 1.68 -7.07 6.26
C GLU A 101 2.57 -7.06 5.01
N ARG A 102 3.27 -8.16 4.76
CA ARG A 102 4.20 -8.29 3.63
C ARG A 102 3.65 -9.28 2.59
N ARG A 103 3.78 -8.94 1.31
CA ARG A 103 3.46 -9.79 0.14
C ARG A 103 4.62 -9.77 -0.87
N PRO A 104 5.78 -10.35 -0.52
CA PRO A 104 6.88 -10.50 -1.46
C PRO A 104 6.52 -11.47 -2.59
N GLY A 105 7.18 -11.33 -3.74
CA GLY A 105 6.94 -12.15 -4.92
C GLY A 105 5.57 -11.90 -5.58
N LYS A 106 4.85 -10.83 -5.22
CA LYS A 106 3.51 -10.52 -5.74
C LYS A 106 3.46 -9.17 -6.42
N THR A 107 2.59 -9.03 -7.41
CA THR A 107 2.25 -7.72 -8.01
C THR A 107 0.76 -7.46 -7.90
N VAL A 108 0.38 -6.18 -7.89
CA VAL A 108 -1.03 -5.77 -7.95
C VAL A 108 -1.52 -5.86 -9.39
N THR A 109 -2.58 -6.64 -9.62
CA THR A 109 -3.18 -6.84 -10.94
C THR A 109 -4.45 -6.02 -11.14
N SER A 110 -5.22 -5.79 -10.07
CA SER A 110 -6.42 -4.97 -10.09
C SER A 110 -6.61 -4.22 -8.78
N VAL A 111 -7.16 -3.01 -8.88
CA VAL A 111 -7.61 -2.23 -7.71
C VAL A 111 -8.97 -1.64 -8.04
N THR A 112 -9.93 -1.88 -7.17
CA THR A 112 -11.28 -1.31 -7.21
C THR A 112 -11.46 -0.31 -6.08
N ALA A 113 -12.68 0.18 -5.90
CA ALA A 113 -12.99 1.04 -4.77
C ALA A 113 -12.87 0.29 -3.42
N ASP A 114 -13.02 -1.03 -3.39
CA ASP A 114 -13.15 -1.81 -2.14
C ASP A 114 -12.11 -2.92 -2.00
N GLU A 115 -11.45 -3.32 -3.09
CA GLU A 115 -10.60 -4.50 -3.13
C GLU A 115 -9.34 -4.31 -3.97
N VAL A 116 -8.28 -5.04 -3.59
CA VAL A 116 -7.03 -5.18 -4.34
C VAL A 116 -6.81 -6.65 -4.66
N THR A 117 -6.51 -6.95 -5.93
CA THR A 117 -6.17 -8.29 -6.41
C THR A 117 -4.69 -8.39 -6.73
N PHE A 118 -4.08 -9.50 -6.32
CA PHE A 118 -2.67 -9.82 -6.57
C PHE A 118 -2.47 -10.80 -7.73
N SER A 119 -1.22 -10.96 -8.15
CA SER A 119 -0.83 -11.81 -9.29
C SER A 119 -1.07 -13.30 -9.10
N ASP A 120 -1.21 -13.77 -7.86
CA ASP A 120 -1.54 -15.16 -7.51
C ASP A 120 -3.06 -15.39 -7.36
N GLY A 121 -3.87 -14.37 -7.63
CA GLY A 121 -5.32 -14.43 -7.49
C GLY A 121 -5.83 -14.12 -6.08
N GLU A 122 -4.94 -13.86 -5.11
CA GLU A 122 -5.37 -13.41 -3.79
C GLU A 122 -6.05 -12.04 -3.87
N VAL A 123 -7.16 -11.87 -3.15
CA VAL A 123 -7.91 -10.61 -3.05
C VAL A 123 -7.96 -10.16 -1.60
N ILE A 124 -7.66 -8.89 -1.34
CA ILE A 124 -7.84 -8.28 -0.01
C ILE A 124 -8.80 -7.10 -0.08
N PRO A 125 -9.59 -6.86 0.97
CA PRO A 125 -10.40 -5.66 1.07
C PRO A 125 -9.48 -4.46 1.33
N ALA A 126 -9.37 -3.56 0.34
CA ALA A 126 -8.58 -2.35 0.41
C ALA A 126 -9.04 -1.38 -0.70
N GLY A 127 -9.34 -0.13 -0.34
CA GLY A 127 -9.76 0.89 -1.32
C GLY A 127 -8.67 1.88 -1.73
N ARG A 128 -7.41 1.61 -1.35
CA ARG A 128 -6.32 2.59 -1.32
C ARG A 128 -5.03 1.92 -1.72
N CYS A 129 -4.44 2.36 -2.83
CA CYS A 129 -3.19 1.82 -3.31
C CYS A 129 -2.26 2.97 -3.72
N ALA A 130 -1.05 2.99 -3.18
CA ALA A 130 0.01 3.94 -3.53
C ALA A 130 1.20 3.19 -4.14
N ARG A 131 1.88 3.84 -5.09
CA ARG A 131 3.18 3.39 -5.60
C ARG A 131 4.14 4.57 -5.73
N HIS A 132 5.42 4.25 -5.67
CA HIS A 132 6.52 5.12 -6.08
C HIS A 132 7.15 4.57 -7.36
N GLY A 133 7.43 5.44 -8.33
CA GLY A 133 8.00 5.08 -9.63
C GLY A 133 6.95 4.61 -10.65
N GLY A 134 7.20 4.90 -11.92
CA GLY A 134 6.31 4.56 -13.02
C GLY A 134 5.98 3.06 -13.10
N LEU A 135 4.76 2.75 -13.55
CA LEU A 135 4.48 1.43 -14.13
C LEU A 135 5.39 1.34 -15.36
N GLY A 136 6.39 0.44 -15.34
CA GLY A 136 7.06 0.08 -16.59
C GLY A 136 5.98 -0.26 -17.62
N PRO A 137 6.15 0.13 -18.89
CA PRO A 137 5.12 -0.05 -19.90
C PRO A 137 4.67 -1.51 -19.92
N HIS A 138 3.36 -1.72 -20.02
CA HIS A 138 2.87 -2.98 -20.57
C HIS A 138 3.62 -3.22 -21.90
N GLY A 139 4.45 -4.27 -21.93
CA GLY A 139 5.04 -4.79 -23.16
C GLY A 139 3.94 -5.31 -24.10
N PRO A 140 4.24 -5.41 -25.40
CA PRO A 140 3.34 -5.02 -26.47
C PRO A 140 2.33 -6.12 -26.82
N ASP A 141 1.04 -5.76 -26.86
CA ASP A 141 0.14 -6.32 -27.86
C ASP A 141 -1.05 -5.36 -28.06
N ASP A 142 -0.95 -4.55 -29.10
CA ASP A 142 -2.11 -3.96 -29.78
C ASP A 142 -1.73 -3.99 -31.28
N ARG A 143 -2.12 -5.08 -31.93
CA ARG A 143 -2.21 -5.24 -33.38
C ARG A 143 -3.67 -5.41 -33.78
#